data_AF-A0A0B1Q7C6-F1
#
_entry.id   AF-A0A0B1Q7C6-F1
#
_cell.length_a   1.000
_cell.length_b   1.000
_cell.length_c   1.000
_cell.angle_alpha   90.00
_cell.angle_beta   90.00
_cell.angle_gamma   90.00
#
_symmetry.space_group_name_H-M   'P 1'
#
loop_
_entity.id
_entity.type
_entity.pdbx_description
1 polymer ?
#
loop_
_entity_poly.entity_id
_entity_poly.type
_entity_poly.pdbx_seq_one_letter_code
_entity_poly.pdbx_strand_id
1 'polypeptide(L)'
;MTDANTEAEGVIDPATERLRRKMVRLLAVSIGIMFVGVMAVLAAVVYRTGDSAGPEHGAEIALALPAGSEVAETSLSGDTILVRVFMPEGEEIILFDRRDGSIVNRYPLNRP
;
A
#
# COMPACT_ATOMS: atom_id res chain seq x y z
N MET A 1 -27.97 -69.39 12.08
CA MET A 1 -28.70 -68.43 11.24
C MET A 1 -27.76 -67.26 11.02
N THR A 2 -27.05 -67.33 9.89
CA THR A 2 -26.27 -66.26 9.26
C THR A 2 -25.05 -65.70 9.99
N ASP A 3 -23.96 -66.44 9.89
CA ASP A 3 -22.60 -65.91 9.72
C ASP A 3 -22.53 -65.14 8.39
N ALA A 4 -22.44 -63.79 8.40
CA ALA A 4 -22.20 -63.01 7.17
C ALA A 4 -21.78 -61.54 7.40
N ASN A 5 -21.02 -61.19 8.44
CA ASN A 5 -20.64 -59.77 8.64
C ASN A 5 -19.22 -59.48 9.14
N THR A 6 -18.24 -60.37 8.91
CA THR A 6 -16.89 -60.18 9.51
C THR A 6 -15.71 -60.14 8.52
N GLU A 7 -15.89 -60.27 7.20
CA GLU A 7 -14.72 -60.41 6.29
C GLU A 7 -14.70 -59.42 5.12
N ALA A 8 -14.81 -58.12 5.40
CA ALA A 8 -14.51 -57.07 4.42
C ALA A 8 -13.47 -56.05 4.91
N GLU A 9 -12.61 -56.43 5.86
CA GLU A 9 -11.56 -55.56 6.43
C GLU A 9 -10.22 -55.60 5.68
N GLY A 10 -10.11 -56.28 4.52
CA GLY A 10 -8.79 -56.43 3.90
C GLY A 10 -8.73 -56.78 2.44
N VAL A 11 -9.13 -55.86 1.54
CA VAL A 11 -8.46 -55.68 0.23
C VAL A 11 -8.61 -54.21 -0.16
N ILE A 12 -7.63 -53.36 0.17
CA ILE A 12 -7.49 -52.04 -0.46
C ILE A 12 -7.10 -52.30 -1.91
N ASP A 13 -8.10 -52.28 -2.80
CA ASP A 13 -7.92 -52.44 -4.24
C ASP A 13 -6.85 -51.44 -4.72
N PRO A 14 -5.77 -51.86 -5.41
CA PRO A 14 -4.71 -50.98 -5.91
C PRO A 14 -5.24 -49.83 -6.79
N ALA A 15 -6.46 -49.94 -7.33
CA ALA A 15 -7.16 -48.84 -7.98
C ALA A 15 -7.54 -47.70 -7.03
N THR A 16 -7.91 -47.99 -5.78
CA THR A 16 -8.32 -47.00 -4.77
C THR A 16 -7.14 -46.20 -4.21
N GLU A 17 -5.97 -46.81 -4.07
CA GLU A 17 -4.72 -46.13 -3.65
C GLU A 17 -4.27 -45.08 -4.67
N ARG A 18 -4.39 -45.41 -5.98
CA ARG A 18 -4.10 -44.49 -7.09
C ARG A 18 -5.06 -43.30 -7.11
N LEU A 19 -6.34 -43.53 -6.80
CA LEU A 19 -7.35 -42.48 -6.70
C LEU A 19 -7.10 -41.56 -5.50
N ARG A 20 -6.83 -42.13 -4.32
CA ARG A 20 -6.46 -41.36 -3.10
C ARG A 20 -5.26 -40.46 -3.36
N ARG A 21 -4.19 -40.99 -3.96
CA ARG A 21 -2.98 -40.20 -4.29
C ARG A 21 -3.28 -39.04 -5.26
N LYS A 22 -4.20 -39.26 -6.22
CA LYS A 22 -4.63 -38.23 -7.16
C LYS A 22 -5.45 -37.13 -6.48
N MET A 23 -6.33 -37.49 -5.56
CA MET A 23 -7.10 -36.53 -4.75
C MET A 23 -6.20 -35.69 -3.85
N VAL A 24 -5.24 -36.30 -3.17
CA VAL A 24 -4.27 -35.59 -2.31
C VAL A 24 -3.41 -34.62 -3.13
N ARG A 25 -2.97 -35.04 -4.33
CA ARG A 25 -2.20 -34.16 -5.22
C ARG A 25 -3.00 -32.93 -5.67
N LEU A 26 -4.28 -33.12 -6.02
CA LEU A 26 -5.16 -32.00 -6.38
C LEU A 26 -5.44 -31.08 -5.20
N LEU A 27 -5.66 -31.64 -4.00
CA LEU A 27 -5.83 -30.87 -2.77
C LEU A 27 -4.57 -30.02 -2.48
N ALA A 28 -3.38 -30.61 -2.59
CA ALA A 28 -2.12 -29.91 -2.38
C ALA A 28 -1.91 -28.76 -3.38
N VAL A 29 -2.26 -28.96 -4.66
CA VAL A 29 -2.20 -27.90 -5.68
C VAL A 29 -3.18 -26.77 -5.34
N SER A 30 -4.42 -27.09 -4.96
CA SER A 30 -5.43 -26.10 -4.58
C SER A 30 -4.98 -25.26 -3.38
N ILE A 31 -4.51 -25.92 -2.32
CA ILE A 31 -3.98 -25.26 -1.12
C ILE A 31 -2.76 -24.39 -1.49
N GLY A 32 -1.88 -24.89 -2.36
CA GLY A 32 -0.73 -24.15 -2.84
C GLY A 32 -1.10 -22.85 -3.54
N ILE A 33 -2.04 -22.90 -4.50
CA ILE A 33 -2.50 -21.70 -5.22
C ILE A 33 -3.16 -20.71 -4.27
N MET A 34 -4.01 -21.19 -3.35
CA MET A 34 -4.64 -20.35 -2.32
C MET A 34 -3.60 -19.64 -1.45
N PHE A 35 -2.56 -20.36 -1.03
CA PHE A 35 -1.48 -19.81 -0.22
C PHE A 35 -0.67 -18.76 -0.99
N VAL A 36 -0.34 -19.02 -2.26
CA VAL A 36 0.35 -18.06 -3.14
C VAL A 36 -0.48 -16.78 -3.29
N GLY A 37 -1.80 -16.89 -3.46
CA GLY A 37 -2.68 -15.72 -3.53
C GLY A 37 -2.63 -14.86 -2.27
N VAL A 38 -2.69 -15.49 -1.08
CA VAL A 38 -2.55 -14.77 0.20
C VAL A 38 -1.18 -14.11 0.33
N MET A 39 -0.10 -14.84 0.02
CA MET A 39 1.27 -14.29 0.09
C MET A 39 1.47 -13.13 -0.88
N ALA A 40 0.88 -13.18 -2.08
CA ALA A 40 0.95 -12.09 -3.04
C ALA A 40 0.26 -10.82 -2.52
N VAL A 41 -0.92 -10.95 -1.90
CA VAL A 41 -1.62 -9.81 -1.29
C VAL A 41 -0.82 -9.24 -0.13
N LEU A 42 -0.29 -10.09 0.76
CA LEU A 42 0.57 -9.64 1.86
C LEU A 42 1.81 -8.89 1.35
N ALA A 43 2.48 -9.40 0.31
CA ALA A 43 3.62 -8.72 -0.31
C ALA A 43 3.23 -7.36 -0.89
N ALA A 44 2.09 -7.27 -1.57
CA ALA A 44 1.59 -6.00 -2.10
C ALA A 44 1.27 -4.98 -0.98
N VAL A 45 0.69 -5.42 0.13
CA VAL A 45 0.42 -4.57 1.30
C VAL A 45 1.72 -4.10 1.94
N VAL A 46 2.68 -4.99 2.19
CA VAL A 46 3.99 -4.62 2.76
C VAL A 46 4.74 -3.66 1.84
N TYR A 47 4.71 -3.89 0.52
CA TYR A 47 5.32 -2.98 -0.44
C TYR A 47 4.64 -1.60 -0.38
N ARG A 48 3.30 -1.57 -0.40
CA ARG A 48 2.54 -0.32 -0.34
C ARG A 48 2.71 0.44 0.97
N THR A 49 2.78 -0.28 2.09
CA THR A 49 2.91 0.31 3.44
C THR A 49 4.36 0.64 3.78
N GLY A 50 5.34 -0.12 3.27
CA GLY A 50 6.77 0.18 3.48
C GLY A 50 7.22 1.45 2.75
N ASP A 51 6.59 1.76 1.62
CA ASP A 51 6.78 3.04 0.91
C ASP A 51 5.94 4.18 1.50
N SER A 52 4.94 3.83 2.32
CA SER A 52 4.17 4.78 3.12
C SER A 52 4.84 4.93 4.47
N ALA A 53 5.87 5.79 4.54
CA ALA A 53 6.09 6.52 5.79
C ALA A 53 4.72 7.14 6.13
N GLY A 54 4.04 6.55 7.12
CA GLY A 54 2.77 7.07 7.62
C GLY A 54 2.96 8.52 8.03
N PRO A 55 1.88 9.29 8.23
CA PRO A 55 2.02 10.62 8.78
C PRO A 55 2.56 10.49 10.20
N GLU A 56 3.89 10.45 10.32
CA GLU A 56 4.61 11.11 11.40
C GLU A 56 3.83 12.40 11.59
N HIS A 57 3.18 12.58 12.75
CA HIS A 57 2.61 13.87 13.07
C HIS A 57 3.81 14.81 13.09
N GLY A 58 4.02 15.45 11.94
CA GLY A 58 5.24 16.17 11.65
C GLY A 58 5.41 17.22 12.71
N ALA A 59 6.65 17.46 13.11
CA ALA A 59 6.98 18.60 13.94
C ALA A 59 6.20 19.83 13.42
N GLU A 60 5.59 20.59 14.34
CA GLU A 60 4.90 21.81 13.98
C GLU A 60 5.93 22.79 13.44
N ILE A 61 5.97 22.95 12.11
CA ILE A 61 6.96 23.76 11.42
C ILE A 61 6.28 25.06 10.98
N ALA A 62 6.82 26.17 11.44
CA ALA A 62 6.35 27.49 11.07
C ALA A 62 6.85 27.86 9.66
N LEU A 63 5.93 28.11 8.74
CA LEU A 63 6.25 28.61 7.40
C LEU A 63 6.24 30.14 7.40
N ALA A 64 7.36 30.75 7.03
CA ALA A 64 7.49 32.21 6.94
C ALA A 64 6.84 32.73 5.64
N LEU A 65 5.55 33.05 5.73
CA LEU A 65 4.81 33.66 4.61
C LEU A 65 5.11 35.17 4.52
N PRO A 66 5.12 35.75 3.30
CA PRO A 66 5.28 37.19 3.13
C PRO A 66 4.17 37.99 3.84
N ALA A 67 4.52 39.15 4.39
CA ALA A 67 3.52 39.99 5.05
C ALA A 67 2.44 40.44 4.08
N GLY A 68 1.17 40.28 4.47
CA GLY A 68 0.02 40.63 3.62
C GLY A 68 -0.30 39.61 2.52
N SER A 69 0.33 38.43 2.54
CA SER A 69 0.00 37.34 1.62
C SER A 69 -1.24 36.55 2.10
N GLU A 70 -2.15 36.26 1.19
CA GLU A 70 -3.26 35.33 1.41
C GLU A 70 -2.92 33.97 0.77
N VAL A 71 -3.10 32.88 1.52
CA VAL A 71 -2.83 31.53 1.02
C VAL A 71 -3.96 31.11 0.10
N ALA A 72 -3.65 30.96 -1.20
CA ALA A 72 -4.60 30.56 -2.22
C ALA A 72 -4.73 29.03 -2.32
N GLU A 73 -3.59 28.35 -2.38
CA GLU A 73 -3.51 26.91 -2.58
C GLU A 73 -2.27 26.37 -1.91
N THR A 74 -2.38 25.16 -1.37
CA THR A 74 -1.25 24.41 -0.81
C THR A 74 -1.21 23.02 -1.42
N SER A 75 -0.02 22.56 -1.76
CA SER A 75 0.23 21.21 -2.28
C SER A 75 1.46 20.64 -1.60
N LEU A 76 1.45 19.33 -1.35
CA LEU A 76 2.56 18.62 -0.72
C LEU A 76 3.10 17.57 -1.67
N SER A 77 4.41 17.58 -1.90
CA SER A 77 5.09 16.58 -2.72
C SER A 77 6.37 16.12 -2.02
N GLY A 78 6.37 14.87 -1.56
CA GLY A 78 7.51 14.27 -0.86
C GLY A 78 7.93 15.10 0.36
N ASP A 79 9.04 15.80 0.23
CA ASP A 79 9.66 16.60 1.29
C ASP A 79 9.54 18.11 1.06
N THR A 80 8.64 18.52 0.17
CA THR A 80 8.49 19.92 -0.22
C THR A 80 7.02 20.32 -0.19
N ILE A 81 6.77 21.52 0.34
CA ILE A 81 5.45 22.14 0.39
C ILE A 81 5.42 23.27 -0.63
N LEU A 82 4.49 23.21 -1.58
CA LEU A 82 4.24 24.29 -2.51
C LEU A 82 3.06 25.11 -1.99
N VAL A 83 3.27 26.40 -1.80
CA VAL A 83 2.25 27.35 -1.35
C VAL A 83 2.10 28.42 -2.40
N ARG A 84 0.91 28.53 -2.96
CA ARG A 84 0.52 29.62 -3.85
C ARG A 84 -0.10 30.73 -3.00
N VAL A 85 0.42 31.93 -3.14
CA VAL A 85 -0.01 33.09 -2.37
C VAL A 85 -0.48 34.23 -3.27
N PHE A 86 -1.55 34.89 -2.87
CA PHE A 86 -1.99 36.15 -3.44
C PHE A 86 -1.44 37.32 -2.60
N MET A 87 -0.86 38.29 -3.27
CA MET A 87 -0.33 39.53 -2.69
C MET A 87 -0.88 40.73 -3.47
N PRO A 88 -0.87 41.94 -2.89
CA PRO A 88 -1.31 43.14 -3.59
C PRO A 88 -0.49 43.44 -4.86
N GLU A 89 0.76 42.99 -4.93
CA GLU A 89 1.64 43.15 -6.09
C GLU A 89 1.48 42.06 -7.17
N GLY A 90 0.75 40.98 -6.88
CA GLY A 90 0.58 39.86 -7.79
C GLY A 90 0.47 38.51 -7.09
N GLU A 91 0.58 37.44 -7.86
CA GLU A 91 0.55 36.07 -7.35
C GLU A 91 1.96 35.49 -7.37
N GLU A 92 2.29 34.68 -6.36
CA GLU A 92 3.59 34.00 -6.28
C GLU A 92 3.39 32.55 -5.86
N ILE A 93 4.23 31.66 -6.39
CA ILE A 93 4.37 30.29 -5.89
C ILE A 93 5.65 30.22 -5.07
N ILE A 94 5.53 29.82 -3.82
CA ILE A 94 6.64 29.64 -2.89
C ILE A 94 6.79 28.15 -2.61
N LEU A 95 8.01 27.66 -2.72
CA LEU A 95 8.38 26.28 -2.46
C LEU A 95 9.14 26.22 -1.14
N PHE A 96 8.60 25.50 -0.16
CA PHE A 96 9.17 25.33 1.17
C PHE A 96 9.72 23.91 1.36
N ASP A 97 10.84 23.78 2.06
CA ASP A 97 11.35 22.49 2.53
C ASP A 97 10.52 22.06 3.75
N ARG A 98 10.01 20.83 3.74
CA ARG A 98 9.15 20.30 4.81
C ARG A 98 9.93 19.99 6.08
N ARG A 99 11.26 19.86 6.04
CA ARG A 99 12.06 19.51 7.22
C ARG A 99 12.26 20.67 8.16
N ASP A 100 12.46 21.87 7.63
CA ASP A 100 12.82 23.06 8.40
C ASP A 100 11.95 24.28 8.12
N GLY A 101 11.04 24.21 7.13
CA GLY A 101 10.18 25.33 6.74
C GLY A 101 10.91 26.44 5.99
N SER A 102 12.15 26.19 5.53
CA SER A 102 12.92 27.15 4.74
C SER A 102 12.34 27.30 3.34
N ILE A 103 12.57 28.47 2.73
CA ILE A 103 12.15 28.73 1.36
C ILE A 103 13.22 28.20 0.42
N VAL A 104 12.86 27.19 -0.37
CA VAL A 104 13.71 26.60 -1.40
C VAL A 104 13.70 27.47 -2.64
N ASN A 105 12.52 27.88 -3.10
CA ASN A 105 12.37 28.66 -4.33
C ASN A 105 11.10 29.53 -4.32
N ARG A 106 11.13 30.56 -5.17
CA ARG A 106 10.06 31.53 -5.35
C ARG A 106 9.85 31.79 -6.83
N TYR A 107 8.60 31.73 -7.26
CA TYR A 107 8.21 31.91 -8.65
C TYR A 107 7.12 32.97 -8.73
N PRO A 108 7.45 34.21 -9.14
CA PRO A 108 6.43 35.22 -9.39
C PRO A 108 5.58 34.79 -10.60
N LEU A 109 4.27 34.87 -10.47
CA LEU A 109 3.33 34.59 -11.54
C LEU A 109 2.90 35.92 -12.16
N ASN A 110 3.38 36.17 -13.37
CA ASN A 110 2.90 37.28 -14.19
C ASN A 110 1.75 36.76 -15.07
N ARG A 111 0.53 37.21 -14.83
CA ARG A 111 -0.59 36.95 -15.75
C ARG A 111 -0.59 38.04 -16.82
N PRO A 112 -0.30 37.71 -18.10
CA PRO A 112 -0.29 38.68 -19.19
C PRO A 112 -1.69 39.21 -19.51
#